data_AF-A0A8J3KY51-F1
#
_entry.id   AF-A0A8J3KY51-F1
#
_cell.length_a   1.000
_cell.length_b   1.000
_cell.length_c   1.000
_cell.angle_alpha   90.00
_cell.angle_beta   90.00
_cell.angle_gamma   90.00
#
_symmetry.space_group_name_H-M   'P 1'
#
loop_
_entity.id
_entity.type
_entity.pdbx_description
1 polymer ?
#
loop_
_entity_poly.entity_id
_entity_poly.type
_entity_poly.pdbx_seq_one_letter_code
_entity_poly.pdbx_strand_id
1 'polypeptide(L)'
;MPGMPMHRKSGWLYEPEGRDPHILGSAGLYEKTDNAGWEVRVYTPGNPSHRETHDFDTEDKARKAFEAVLTQGRAIGRWKLSEGGGYSRSYQWE
;
A
#
# COMPACT_ATOMS: atom_id res chain seq x y z
N MET A 1 0.31 -19.53 -5.10
CA MET A 1 1.52 -19.75 -5.93
C MET A 1 2.74 -19.51 -5.04
N PRO A 2 3.66 -20.48 -4.90
CA PRO A 2 4.91 -20.23 -4.20
C PRO A 2 5.69 -19.11 -4.91
N GLY A 3 6.24 -18.17 -4.14
CA GLY A 3 7.04 -17.05 -4.66
C GLY A 3 6.31 -15.70 -4.81
N MET A 4 5.02 -15.59 -4.48
CA MET A 4 4.31 -14.30 -4.47
C MET A 4 4.27 -13.70 -3.06
N PRO A 5 4.85 -12.51 -2.82
CA PRO A 5 4.84 -11.85 -1.51
C PRO A 5 3.45 -11.81 -0.87
N MET A 6 3.39 -12.14 0.42
CA MET A 6 2.18 -12.17 1.23
C MET A 6 1.77 -10.75 1.59
N HIS A 7 0.60 -10.31 1.10
CA HIS A 7 0.06 -9.00 1.41
C HIS A 7 -0.29 -8.89 2.90
N ARG A 8 0.21 -7.84 3.56
CA ARG A 8 -0.02 -7.55 4.98
C ARG A 8 -0.82 -6.28 5.21
N LYS A 9 -0.64 -5.26 4.38
CA LYS A 9 -1.38 -3.99 4.49
C LYS A 9 -1.36 -3.22 3.18
N SER A 10 -2.43 -2.49 2.89
CA SER A 10 -2.48 -1.56 1.76
C SER A 10 -3.11 -0.24 2.14
N GLY A 11 -2.77 0.79 1.37
CA GLY A 11 -3.42 2.09 1.36
C GLY A 11 -3.80 2.49 -0.06
N TRP A 12 -4.94 3.14 -0.22
CA TRP A 12 -5.33 3.83 -1.44
C TRP A 12 -5.50 5.31 -1.12
N LEU A 13 -4.79 6.14 -1.86
CA LEU A 13 -4.83 7.59 -1.72
C LEU A 13 -5.93 8.12 -2.64
N TYR A 14 -6.90 8.80 -2.06
CA TYR A 14 -7.99 9.46 -2.77
C TYR A 14 -7.80 10.96 -2.72
N GLU A 15 -8.32 11.66 -3.73
CA GLU A 15 -8.46 13.10 -3.64
C GLU A 15 -9.25 13.54 -2.39
N PRO A 16 -8.89 14.69 -1.79
CA PRO A 16 -9.50 15.14 -0.55
C PRO A 16 -10.94 15.62 -0.73
N GLU A 17 -11.28 16.23 -1.88
CA GLU A 17 -12.61 16.76 -2.18
C GLU A 17 -12.92 16.69 -3.69
N GLY A 18 -13.97 15.95 -4.06
CA GLY A 18 -14.47 15.84 -5.42
C GLY A 18 -15.79 15.07 -5.43
N ARG A 19 -16.69 15.38 -6.38
CA ARG A 19 -17.94 14.62 -6.57
C ARG A 19 -17.70 13.16 -6.98
N ASP A 20 -16.51 12.88 -7.52
CA ASP A 20 -16.06 11.56 -7.95
C ASP A 20 -14.67 11.29 -7.35
N PRO A 21 -14.58 10.56 -6.22
CA PRO A 21 -13.32 10.34 -5.52
C PRO A 21 -12.42 9.43 -6.36
N HIS A 22 -11.50 10.03 -7.11
CA HIS A 22 -10.54 9.25 -7.88
C HIS A 22 -9.34 8.84 -7.04
N ILE A 23 -8.85 7.62 -7.32
CA ILE A 23 -7.63 7.11 -6.71
C ILE A 23 -6.47 7.88 -7.33
N LEU A 24 -5.78 8.63 -6.48
CA LEU A 24 -4.51 9.24 -6.81
C LEU A 24 -3.49 8.13 -6.93
N GLY A 25 -3.19 7.38 -5.87
CA GLY A 25 -2.22 6.28 -5.90
C GLY A 25 -2.52 5.18 -4.88
N SER A 26 -1.60 4.22 -4.74
CA SER A 26 -1.71 3.19 -3.71
C SER A 26 -0.35 2.79 -3.17
N ALA A 27 -0.35 2.24 -1.96
CA ALA A 27 0.82 1.67 -1.32
C ALA A 27 0.47 0.30 -0.76
N GLY A 28 1.41 -0.64 -0.77
CA GLY A 28 1.22 -1.97 -0.19
C GLY A 28 2.46 -2.44 0.53
N LEU A 29 2.26 -3.07 1.68
CA LEU A 29 3.27 -3.75 2.50
C LEU A 29 3.09 -5.26 2.32
N TYR A 30 4.17 -5.93 1.95
CA TYR A 30 4.19 -7.37 1.74
C TYR A 30 5.37 -8.02 2.44
N GLU A 31 5.15 -9.24 2.90
CA GLU A 31 6.17 -10.14 3.44
C GLU A 31 6.61 -11.09 2.32
N LYS A 32 7.91 -11.26 2.10
CA LYS A 32 8.41 -12.17 1.06
C LYS A 32 8.22 -13.62 1.51
N THR A 33 7.77 -14.49 0.59
CA THR A 33 7.40 -15.88 0.90
C THR A 33 8.56 -16.81 1.25
N ASP A 34 9.79 -16.39 0.96
CA ASP A 34 11.03 -17.09 1.32
C ASP A 34 11.56 -16.70 2.71
N ASN A 35 10.76 -15.95 3.49
CA ASN A 35 11.19 -15.30 4.74
C ASN A 35 12.43 -14.42 4.58
N ALA A 36 12.80 -14.01 3.35
CA ALA A 36 13.98 -13.20 3.08
C ALA A 36 13.71 -11.69 3.12
N GLY A 37 12.67 -11.29 3.85
CA GLY A 37 12.40 -9.88 4.15
C GLY A 37 11.03 -9.41 3.70
N TRP A 38 10.96 -8.12 3.41
CA TRP A 38 9.75 -7.35 3.27
C TRP A 38 9.86 -6.42 2.08
N GLU A 39 8.74 -6.05 1.51
CA GLU A 39 8.69 -5.08 0.41
C GLU A 39 7.56 -4.08 0.62
N VAL A 40 7.83 -2.84 0.23
CA VAL A 40 6.82 -1.80 0.09
C VAL A 40 6.69 -1.48 -1.38
N ARG A 41 5.48 -1.60 -1.91
CA ARG A 41 5.14 -1.24 -3.29
C ARG A 41 4.38 0.09 -3.28
N VAL A 42 4.82 1.06 -4.07
CA VAL A 42 4.17 2.37 -4.22
C VAL A 42 3.76 2.55 -5.67
N TYR A 43 2.49 2.87 -5.89
CA TYR A 43 1.92 3.15 -7.21
C TYR A 43 1.77 4.66 -7.35
N THR A 44 2.49 5.21 -8.34
CA THR A 44 2.60 6.67 -8.53
C THR A 44 1.24 7.28 -8.87
N PRO A 45 0.89 8.42 -8.25
CA PRO A 45 -0.34 9.07 -8.61
C PRO A 45 -0.49 9.49 -10.06
N GLY A 46 -1.62 9.15 -10.68
CA GLY A 46 -1.87 9.44 -12.10
C GLY A 46 -1.10 8.56 -13.10
N ASN A 47 -0.28 7.62 -12.64
CA ASN A 47 0.39 6.63 -13.49
C ASN A 47 0.31 5.21 -12.88
N PRO A 48 -0.81 4.49 -13.08
CA PRO A 48 -1.02 3.17 -12.48
C PRO A 48 -0.06 2.10 -13.01
N SER A 49 0.62 2.36 -14.13
CA SER A 49 1.65 1.47 -14.69
C SER A 49 3.01 1.62 -14.00
N HIS A 50 3.23 2.74 -13.30
CA HIS A 50 4.49 2.98 -12.59
C HIS A 50 4.37 2.53 -11.13
N ARG A 51 5.06 1.43 -10.84
CA ARG A 51 5.18 0.85 -9.50
C ARG A 51 6.64 0.86 -9.08
N GLU A 52 6.91 1.52 -7.98
CA GLU A 52 8.20 1.43 -7.28
C GLU A 52 8.11 0.32 -6.22
N THR A 53 9.13 -0.53 -6.17
CA THR A 53 9.27 -1.56 -5.14
C THR A 53 10.51 -1.24 -4.31
N HIS A 54 10.34 -1.18 -3.00
CA HIS A 54 11.43 -0.99 -2.04
C HIS A 54 11.55 -2.23 -1.16
N ASP A 55 12.73 -2.84 -1.17
CA ASP A 55 13.04 -4.04 -0.40
C ASP A 55 13.65 -3.70 0.96
N PHE A 56 13.28 -4.47 1.99
CA PHE A 56 13.75 -4.31 3.36
C PHE A 56 14.02 -5.67 4.00
N ASP A 57 15.05 -5.75 4.84
CA ASP A 57 15.41 -7.01 5.51
C ASP A 57 14.48 -7.34 6.69
N THR A 58 13.76 -6.34 7.23
CA THR A 58 12.98 -6.46 8.48
C THR A 58 11.62 -5.81 8.37
N GLU A 59 10.63 -6.35 9.08
CA GLU A 59 9.27 -5.81 9.16
C GLU A 59 9.25 -4.35 9.66
N ASP A 60 10.02 -4.04 10.69
CA ASP A 60 10.05 -2.69 11.30
C ASP A 60 10.47 -1.62 10.29
N LYS A 61 11.54 -1.86 9.53
CA LYS A 61 11.99 -0.96 8.45
C LYS A 61 10.91 -0.80 7.36
N ALA A 62 10.30 -1.89 6.93
CA ALA A 62 9.27 -1.86 5.89
C ALA A 62 8.01 -1.11 6.35
N ARG A 63 7.59 -1.34 7.60
CA ARG A 63 6.45 -0.64 8.22
C ARG A 63 6.72 0.86 8.37
N LYS A 64 7.91 1.25 8.84
CA LYS A 64 8.31 2.68 8.90
C LYS A 64 8.32 3.33 7.53
N ALA A 65 8.83 2.64 6.51
CA ALA A 65 8.81 3.14 5.14
C ALA A 65 7.38 3.29 4.60
N PHE A 66 6.52 2.29 4.85
CA PHE A 66 5.11 2.36 4.49
C PHE A 66 4.39 3.52 5.18
N GLU A 67 4.61 3.73 6.48
CA GLU A 67 4.06 4.87 7.23
C GLU A 67 4.58 6.22 6.72
N ALA A 68 5.83 6.29 6.26
CA ALA A 68 6.37 7.49 5.62
C ALA A 68 5.65 7.80 4.30
N VAL A 69 5.39 6.79 3.46
CA VAL A 69 4.58 6.96 2.22
C VAL A 69 3.18 7.46 2.55
N LEU A 70 2.53 6.87 3.57
CA LEU A 70 1.21 7.33 4.02
C LEU A 70 1.27 8.79 4.50
N THR A 71 2.28 9.16 5.27
CA THR A 71 2.45 10.51 5.79
C THR A 71 2.65 11.52 4.66
N GLN A 72 3.47 11.19 3.66
CA GLN A 72 3.69 12.06 2.49
C GLN A 72 2.42 12.23 1.67
N GLY A 73 1.67 11.15 1.41
CA GLY A 73 0.43 11.22 0.63
C GLY A 73 -0.67 12.07 1.28
N ARG A 74 -0.64 12.27 2.61
CA ARG A 74 -1.61 13.15 3.31
C ARG A 74 -1.55 14.61 2.87
N ALA A 75 -0.43 15.05 2.28
CA ALA A 75 -0.31 16.41 1.76
C ALA A 75 -1.20 16.66 0.53
N ILE A 76 -1.60 15.62 -0.20
CA ILE A 76 -2.33 15.72 -1.47
C ILE A 76 -3.66 14.96 -1.47
N GLY A 77 -3.98 14.21 -0.42
CA GLY A 77 -5.21 13.42 -0.37
C GLY A 77 -5.45 12.69 0.94
N ARG A 78 -6.45 11.80 0.93
CA ARG A 78 -6.86 10.98 2.08
C ARG A 78 -6.60 9.51 1.80
N TRP A 79 -5.97 8.82 2.76
CA TRP A 79 -5.71 7.40 2.66
C TRP A 79 -6.87 6.58 3.21
N LYS A 80 -7.31 5.58 2.44
CA LYS A 80 -8.10 4.46 2.92
C LYS A 80 -7.17 3.26 3.12
N LEU A 81 -7.13 2.69 4.32
CA LEU A 81 -6.25 1.56 4.64
C LEU A 81 -7.05 0.26 4.66
N SER A 82 -6.39 -0.85 4.33
CA SER A 82 -6.89 -2.22 4.51
C SER A 82 -5.78 -3.11 5.03
N GLU A 83 -6.11 -4.03 5.91
CA GLU A 83 -5.16 -5.05 6.39
C GLU A 83 -5.27 -6.32 5.54
N GLY A 84 -4.12 -6.87 5.18
CA GLY A 84 -3.96 -8.08 4.40
C GLY A 84 -3.97 -9.30 5.30
N GLY A 85 -5.10 -9.99 5.33
CA GLY A 85 -5.28 -11.26 6.03
C GLY A 85 -6.31 -12.13 5.31
N GLY A 86 -5.91 -12.72 4.19
CA GLY A 86 -6.74 -13.68 3.45
C GLY A 86 -7.69 -13.03 2.44
N TYR A 87 -7.80 -13.69 1.29
CA TYR A 87 -8.74 -13.46 0.18
C TYR A 87 -9.94 -12.55 0.48
N SER A 88 -10.00 -11.44 -0.27
CA SER A 88 -11.20 -10.74 -0.71
C SER A 88 -12.50 -10.98 0.08
N ARG A 89 -12.88 -10.07 0.98
CA ARG A 89 -14.30 -9.71 1.15
C ARG A 89 -14.50 -8.42 1.95
N SER A 90 -15.38 -7.60 1.39
CA SER A 90 -16.15 -6.50 2.00
C SER A 90 -15.37 -5.22 2.37
N TYR A 91 -15.50 -4.22 1.50
CA TYR A 91 -15.50 -2.82 1.91
C TYR A 91 -16.64 -2.62 2.93
N GLN A 92 -16.31 -2.44 4.22
CA GLN A 92 -17.25 -1.82 5.15
C GLN A 92 -17.00 -0.32 5.16
N TRP A 93 -18.08 0.42 4.97
CA TRP A 93 -18.19 1.85 5.21
C TRP A 93 -18.67 2.03 6.64
N GLU A 94 -17.93 2.77 7.44
CA GLU A 94 -18.47 3.49 8.60
C GLU A 94 -18.46 4.99 8.28
#